data_AF-A0A453QL48-F1
#
_entry.id   AF-A0A453QL48-F1
#
_cell.length_a   1.000
_cell.length_b   1.000
_cell.length_c   1.000
_cell.angle_alpha   90.00
_cell.angle_beta   90.00
_cell.angle_gamma   90.00
#
_symmetry.space_group_name_H-M   'P 1'
#
loop_
_entity.id
_entity.type
_entity.pdbx_description
1 polymer ?
#
loop_
_entity_poly.entity_id
_entity_poly.type
_entity_poly.pdbx_seq_one_letter_code
_entity_poly.pdbx_strand_id
1 'polypeptide(L)'
;MISSSTGSTSMILSVLVRMHLPALGASIWLRNMKFGELDIPNILSTCKLLESLRLTHCDSGIHSVLQVEHARLIELEVDNGKFERVELTCLPKLQQVTYNNWFSYEDPMYFGFVPQLSKLSLIKTGSRFQKTLELSQFLVNVPSISDLHLDFRSENIWVIPESPELLTPVLGKLQLVNLDHLPEGCDLPWTMFILEAAHSLKELCITVWDHCCIMFTGTEFRKENGLCDKADLKWKPYTAGFKHKNLVKLTIYGFQPDDNFVRHVRHYKFI
;
A
#
# COMPACT_ATOMS: atom_id res chain seq x y z
N MET A 1 23.67 -9.49 -32.81
CA MET A 1 22.75 -8.47 -33.34
C MET A 1 21.48 -8.50 -32.51
N ILE A 2 21.41 -7.62 -31.50
CA ILE A 2 20.20 -7.45 -30.69
C ILE A 2 19.47 -6.28 -31.34
N SER A 3 18.35 -6.56 -32.00
CA SER A 3 17.47 -5.54 -32.55
C SER A 3 16.82 -4.77 -31.41
N SER A 4 17.21 -3.51 -31.24
CA SER A 4 16.60 -2.57 -30.32
C SER A 4 15.16 -2.26 -30.76
N SER A 5 14.17 -2.64 -29.95
CA SER A 5 12.76 -2.30 -30.16
C SER A 5 12.41 -0.87 -29.70
N THR A 6 13.22 0.12 -30.08
CA THR A 6 13.02 1.54 -29.72
C THR A 6 11.89 2.20 -30.51
N GLY A 7 11.30 1.52 -31.50
CA GLY A 7 10.28 2.08 -32.38
C GLY A 7 8.87 2.20 -31.79
N SER A 8 8.51 1.41 -30.77
CA SER A 8 7.12 1.35 -30.29
C SER A 8 6.78 2.41 -29.23
N THR A 9 7.71 2.70 -28.32
CA THR A 9 7.56 3.73 -27.26
C THR A 9 7.46 5.14 -27.86
N SER A 10 8.24 5.42 -28.91
CA SER A 10 8.21 6.69 -29.65
C SER A 10 6.84 7.01 -30.27
N MET A 11 6.15 5.99 -30.82
CA MET A 11 4.82 6.20 -31.40
C MET A 11 3.76 6.53 -30.34
N ILE A 12 3.80 5.90 -29.17
CA ILE A 12 2.82 6.17 -28.09
C ILE A 12 3.02 7.56 -27.50
N LEU A 13 4.28 7.99 -27.30
CA LEU A 13 4.58 9.35 -26.87
C LEU A 13 4.04 10.35 -27.90
N SER A 14 4.19 10.08 -29.20
CA SER A 14 3.67 10.92 -30.28
C SER A 14 2.13 10.98 -30.31
N VAL A 15 1.44 9.92 -29.91
CA VAL A 15 -0.03 9.87 -29.82
C VAL A 15 -0.51 10.61 -28.58
N LEU A 16 0.06 10.37 -27.41
CA LEU A 16 -0.29 11.05 -26.15
C LEU A 16 -0.03 12.57 -26.23
N VAL A 17 1.08 12.99 -26.85
CA VAL A 17 1.40 14.41 -27.12
C VAL A 17 0.38 15.05 -28.07
N ARG A 18 -0.28 14.27 -28.93
CA ARG A 18 -1.34 14.74 -29.84
C ARG A 18 -2.74 14.66 -29.25
N MET A 19 -2.95 14.01 -28.11
CA MET A 19 -4.25 13.98 -27.45
C MET A 19 -4.49 15.31 -26.73
N HIS A 20 -5.25 16.20 -27.36
CA HIS A 20 -5.96 17.27 -26.64
C HIS A 20 -6.99 16.60 -25.73
N LEU A 21 -6.57 16.26 -24.51
CA LEU A 21 -7.47 15.78 -23.47
C LEU A 21 -8.41 16.94 -23.07
N PRO A 22 -9.72 16.69 -22.94
CA PRO A 22 -10.73 17.73 -22.74
C PRO A 22 -10.48 18.55 -21.47
N ALA A 23 -11.06 19.75 -21.42
CA ALA A 23 -10.81 20.80 -20.40
C ALA A 23 -11.23 20.44 -18.95
N LEU A 24 -11.75 19.25 -18.72
CA LEU A 24 -12.13 18.70 -17.41
C LEU A 24 -11.21 17.50 -17.13
N GLY A 25 -10.60 17.47 -15.95
CA GLY A 25 -9.60 16.51 -15.45
C GLY A 25 -9.24 15.33 -16.36
N ALA A 26 -7.97 15.28 -16.79
CA ALA A 26 -7.50 14.17 -17.61
C ALA A 26 -7.15 12.95 -16.76
N SER A 27 -7.49 11.75 -17.25
CA SER A 27 -7.09 10.47 -16.68
C SER A 27 -6.32 9.67 -17.72
N ILE A 28 -5.14 9.18 -17.35
CA ILE A 28 -4.29 8.34 -18.21
C ILE A 28 -4.16 6.96 -17.58
N TRP A 29 -4.43 5.92 -18.37
CA TRP A 29 -4.18 4.54 -18.00
C TRP A 29 -3.24 3.88 -19.01
N LEU A 30 -2.04 3.52 -18.56
CA LEU A 30 -1.01 2.88 -19.37
C LEU A 30 -0.87 1.43 -18.90
N ARG A 31 -0.77 0.50 -19.86
CA ARG A 31 -0.73 -0.94 -19.58
C ARG A 31 0.32 -1.63 -20.41
N ASN A 32 1.07 -2.55 -19.79
CA ASN A 32 2.05 -3.41 -20.47
C ASN A 32 3.11 -2.61 -21.26
N MET A 33 3.54 -1.47 -20.72
CA MET A 33 4.49 -0.56 -21.37
C MET A 33 5.85 -0.64 -20.69
N LYS A 34 6.91 -0.65 -21.49
CA LYS A 34 8.28 -0.41 -21.03
C LYS A 34 8.71 0.98 -21.44
N PHE A 35 8.97 1.83 -20.45
CA PHE A 35 9.32 3.23 -20.64
C PHE A 35 10.84 3.41 -20.66
N GLY A 36 11.30 4.38 -21.45
CA GLY A 36 12.60 5.00 -21.25
C GLY A 36 12.58 5.93 -20.05
N GLU A 37 13.77 6.31 -19.57
CA GLU A 37 13.98 7.14 -18.38
C GLU A 37 13.15 8.44 -18.39
N LEU A 38 12.99 9.06 -19.56
CA LEU A 38 12.29 10.34 -19.71
C LEU A 38 10.83 10.22 -20.13
N ASP A 39 10.32 9.03 -20.48
CA ASP A 39 8.99 8.92 -21.10
C ASP A 39 7.88 9.33 -20.13
N ILE A 40 7.90 8.83 -18.88
CA ILE A 40 6.90 9.21 -17.88
C ILE A 40 7.05 10.69 -17.46
N PRO A 41 8.26 11.21 -17.15
CA PRO A 41 8.45 12.65 -16.94
C PRO A 41 7.94 13.52 -18.11
N ASN A 42 8.10 13.08 -19.36
CA ASN A 42 7.58 13.78 -20.53
C ASN A 42 6.05 13.75 -20.59
N ILE A 43 5.41 12.63 -20.25
CA ILE A 43 3.95 12.53 -20.16
C ILE A 43 3.43 13.48 -19.06
N LEU A 44 3.99 13.40 -17.86
CA LEU A 44 3.61 14.26 -16.72
C LEU A 44 3.81 15.75 -17.03
N SER A 45 4.91 16.11 -17.69
CA SER A 45 5.16 17.50 -18.06
C SER A 45 4.28 17.99 -19.21
N THR A 46 3.84 17.11 -20.11
CA THR A 46 2.96 17.50 -21.23
C THR A 46 1.50 17.63 -20.79
N CYS A 47 1.02 16.68 -19.98
CA CYS A 47 -0.39 16.56 -19.61
C CYS A 47 -0.76 17.47 -18.41
N LYS A 48 -0.71 18.79 -18.59
CA LYS A 48 -0.89 19.78 -17.51
C LYS A 48 -2.21 19.69 -16.71
N LEU A 49 -3.24 19.06 -17.25
CA LEU A 49 -4.55 18.87 -16.62
C LEU A 49 -4.75 17.44 -16.06
N LEU A 50 -3.68 16.64 -15.97
CA LEU A 50 -3.74 15.28 -15.45
C LEU A 50 -4.13 15.24 -13.97
N GLU A 51 -5.20 14.51 -13.69
CA GLU A 51 -5.77 14.31 -12.36
C GLU A 51 -5.68 12.84 -11.90
N SER A 52 -5.64 11.87 -12.82
CA SER A 52 -5.43 10.45 -12.46
C SER A 52 -4.41 9.79 -13.39
N LEU A 53 -3.46 9.06 -12.80
CA LEU A 53 -2.46 8.25 -13.52
C LEU A 53 -2.52 6.81 -13.02
N ARG A 54 -2.79 5.88 -13.93
CA ARG A 54 -2.76 4.44 -13.66
C ARG A 54 -1.73 3.76 -14.53
N LEU A 55 -0.85 2.97 -13.91
CA LEU A 55 0.20 2.19 -14.54
C LEU A 55 0.00 0.72 -14.19
N THR A 56 -0.25 -0.13 -15.19
CA THR A 56 -0.49 -1.56 -14.97
C THR A 56 0.53 -2.39 -15.75
N HIS A 57 1.33 -3.21 -15.07
CA HIS A 57 2.42 -3.98 -15.67
C HIS A 57 3.39 -3.09 -16.47
N CYS A 58 3.78 -1.96 -15.87
CA CYS A 58 4.71 -1.00 -16.44
C CYS A 58 6.07 -1.06 -15.74
N ASP A 59 7.14 -0.79 -16.49
CA ASP A 59 8.50 -0.67 -15.95
C ASP A 59 9.33 0.33 -16.76
N SER A 60 10.44 0.78 -16.19
CA SER A 60 11.45 1.60 -16.91
C SER A 60 12.82 0.91 -16.92
N GLY A 61 12.84 -0.43 -16.94
CA GLY A 61 14.06 -1.23 -16.81
C GLY A 61 14.36 -1.69 -15.38
N ILE A 62 15.46 -2.43 -15.23
CA ILE A 62 15.91 -3.02 -13.96
C ILE A 62 16.36 -1.89 -13.04
N HIS A 63 16.01 -1.95 -11.75
CA HIS A 63 16.37 -0.93 -10.75
C HIS A 63 15.87 0.47 -11.13
N SER A 64 14.75 0.54 -11.86
CA SER A 64 14.21 1.83 -12.29
C SER A 64 13.40 2.50 -11.18
N VAL A 65 13.62 3.79 -11.01
CA VAL A 65 12.87 4.64 -10.08
C VAL A 65 11.80 5.39 -10.85
N LEU A 66 10.55 5.29 -10.41
CA LEU A 66 9.44 6.08 -10.96
C LEU A 66 9.35 7.40 -10.21
N GLN A 67 9.87 8.48 -10.80
CA GLN A 67 9.70 9.82 -10.25
C GLN A 67 8.39 10.44 -10.76
N VAL A 68 7.57 10.94 -9.83
CA VAL A 68 6.27 11.54 -10.14
C VAL A 68 6.21 12.94 -9.56
N GLU A 69 6.14 13.91 -10.47
CA GLU A 69 5.94 15.33 -10.16
C GLU A 69 4.78 15.87 -10.99
N HIS A 70 3.77 16.46 -10.35
CA HIS A 70 2.62 17.01 -11.07
C HIS A 70 1.76 17.94 -10.20
N ALA A 71 1.44 19.13 -10.73
CA ALA A 71 0.72 20.16 -9.97
C ALA A 71 -0.78 19.84 -9.72
N ARG A 72 -1.36 18.91 -10.49
CA ARG A 72 -2.80 18.61 -10.46
C ARG A 72 -3.16 17.16 -10.22
N LEU A 73 -2.18 16.26 -10.11
CA LEU A 73 -2.47 14.84 -9.94
C LEU A 73 -3.17 14.62 -8.60
N ILE A 74 -4.31 13.95 -8.63
CA ILE A 74 -5.18 13.65 -7.48
C ILE A 74 -5.03 12.17 -7.09
N GLU A 75 -4.90 11.29 -8.09
CA GLU A 75 -4.82 9.84 -7.91
C GLU A 75 -3.63 9.25 -8.67
N LEU A 76 -2.89 8.37 -7.98
CA LEU A 76 -1.88 7.52 -8.58
C LEU A 76 -2.17 6.06 -8.26
N GLU A 77 -2.24 5.23 -9.29
CA GLU A 77 -2.29 3.77 -9.13
C GLU A 77 -1.15 3.11 -9.90
N VAL A 78 -0.39 2.28 -9.21
CA VAL A 78 0.62 1.41 -9.79
C VAL A 78 0.26 -0.03 -9.47
N ASP A 79 0.01 -0.82 -10.50
CA ASP A 79 -0.40 -2.22 -10.41
C ASP A 79 0.63 -3.11 -11.11
N ASN A 80 1.26 -4.01 -10.36
CA ASN A 80 2.33 -4.87 -10.86
C ASN A 80 3.48 -4.09 -11.53
N GLY A 81 3.86 -2.96 -10.94
CA GLY A 81 4.97 -2.12 -11.41
C GLY A 81 6.33 -2.72 -11.03
N LYS A 82 7.26 -2.80 -11.98
CA LYS A 82 8.64 -3.30 -11.72
C LYS A 82 9.62 -2.17 -11.42
N PHE A 83 9.16 -1.19 -10.64
CA PHE A 83 10.00 -0.11 -10.16
C PHE A 83 10.68 -0.52 -8.85
N GLU A 84 11.94 -0.14 -8.69
CA GLU A 84 12.66 -0.28 -7.43
C GLU A 84 12.09 0.63 -6.35
N ARG A 85 11.61 1.81 -6.74
CA ARG A 85 10.90 2.75 -5.86
C ARG A 85 10.03 3.68 -6.67
N VAL A 86 8.92 4.12 -6.10
CA VAL A 86 8.13 5.24 -6.62
C VAL A 86 8.40 6.47 -5.76
N GLU A 87 8.91 7.53 -6.35
CA GLU A 87 9.25 8.77 -5.67
C GLU A 87 8.22 9.84 -5.98
N LEU A 88 7.46 10.23 -4.96
CA LEU A 88 6.43 11.26 -5.03
C LEU A 88 7.06 12.61 -4.64
N THR A 89 7.70 13.29 -5.60
CA THR A 89 8.57 14.44 -5.32
C THR A 89 7.78 15.69 -4.92
N CYS A 90 6.85 16.14 -5.76
CA CYS A 90 5.98 17.29 -5.50
C CYS A 90 4.61 17.11 -6.17
N LEU A 91 3.62 16.76 -5.35
CA LEU A 91 2.25 16.45 -5.78
C LEU A 91 1.26 17.12 -4.81
N PRO A 92 1.09 18.45 -4.89
CA PRO A 92 0.35 19.24 -3.90
C PRO A 92 -1.14 18.88 -3.78
N LYS A 93 -1.71 18.23 -4.82
CA LYS A 93 -3.13 17.85 -4.88
C LYS A 93 -3.37 16.34 -4.79
N LEU A 94 -2.32 15.55 -4.60
CA LEU A 94 -2.45 14.10 -4.54
C LEU A 94 -3.21 13.73 -3.27
N GLN A 95 -4.29 12.98 -3.43
CA GLN A 95 -5.16 12.56 -2.34
C GLN A 95 -5.11 11.05 -2.12
N GLN A 96 -4.87 10.29 -3.20
CA GLN A 96 -4.93 8.82 -3.17
C GLN A 96 -3.76 8.19 -3.91
N VAL A 97 -3.16 7.19 -3.26
CA VAL A 97 -2.16 6.32 -3.87
C VAL A 97 -2.53 4.86 -3.64
N THR A 98 -2.49 4.07 -4.70
CA THR A 98 -2.58 2.61 -4.63
C THR A 98 -1.34 2.00 -5.26
N TYR A 99 -0.63 1.15 -4.52
CA TYR A 99 0.47 0.35 -5.08
C TYR A 99 0.22 -1.13 -4.80
N ASN A 100 -0.09 -1.86 -5.88
CA ASN A 100 -0.26 -3.30 -5.87
C ASN A 100 0.99 -4.00 -6.43
N ASN A 101 1.50 -4.94 -5.66
CA ASN A 101 2.54 -5.90 -6.03
C ASN A 101 3.83 -5.24 -6.55
N TRP A 102 4.45 -4.38 -5.73
CA TRP A 102 5.76 -3.82 -6.05
C TRP A 102 6.85 -4.89 -6.00
N PHE A 103 7.87 -4.75 -6.86
CA PHE A 103 8.92 -5.76 -7.00
C PHE A 103 10.08 -5.59 -6.02
N SER A 104 10.34 -4.36 -5.56
CA SER A 104 11.56 -4.02 -4.80
C SER A 104 11.70 -4.74 -3.46
N TYR A 105 12.97 -4.89 -3.05
CA TYR A 105 13.39 -5.28 -1.71
C TYR A 105 13.48 -4.11 -0.74
N GLU A 106 13.42 -2.87 -1.24
CA GLU A 106 13.42 -1.64 -0.46
C GLU A 106 12.00 -1.13 -0.20
N ASP A 107 11.90 -0.03 0.55
CA ASP A 107 10.63 0.67 0.78
C ASP A 107 10.00 1.05 -0.58
N PRO A 108 8.69 0.77 -0.78
CA PRO A 108 8.06 0.87 -2.10
C PRO A 108 7.98 2.30 -2.61
N MET A 109 7.95 3.26 -1.70
CA MET A 109 7.72 4.66 -2.01
C MET A 109 8.56 5.60 -1.16
N TYR A 110 8.83 6.76 -1.73
CA TYR A 110 9.33 7.93 -1.02
C TYR A 110 8.29 9.06 -1.14
N PHE A 111 7.97 9.67 0.00
CA PHE A 111 7.06 10.81 0.09
C PHE A 111 7.85 12.11 0.26
N GLY A 112 7.88 12.91 -0.81
CA GLY A 112 8.33 14.30 -0.78
C GLY A 112 7.19 15.24 -0.36
N PHE A 113 6.80 16.18 -1.22
CA PHE A 113 5.74 17.13 -0.91
C PHE A 113 4.35 16.62 -1.34
N VAL A 114 3.65 15.97 -0.41
CA VAL A 114 2.30 15.38 -0.60
C VAL A 114 1.30 15.79 0.49
N PRO A 115 1.05 17.10 0.71
CA PRO A 115 0.32 17.60 1.88
C PRO A 115 -1.15 17.13 1.98
N GLN A 116 -1.76 16.73 0.86
CA GLN A 116 -3.17 16.32 0.78
C GLN A 116 -3.36 14.80 0.73
N LEU A 117 -2.27 14.03 0.76
CA LEU A 117 -2.36 12.57 0.69
C LEU A 117 -3.06 12.05 1.94
N SER A 118 -4.26 11.50 1.73
CA SER A 118 -5.16 11.04 2.80
C SER A 118 -5.48 9.55 2.68
N LYS A 119 -5.40 8.99 1.47
CA LYS A 119 -5.71 7.59 1.21
C LYS A 119 -4.51 6.85 0.65
N LEU A 120 -4.12 5.77 1.34
CA LEU A 120 -3.03 4.92 0.93
C LEU A 120 -3.47 3.46 0.93
N SER A 121 -3.32 2.79 -0.21
CA SER A 121 -3.56 1.36 -0.36
C SER A 121 -2.28 0.66 -0.79
N LEU A 122 -1.79 -0.25 0.05
CA LEU A 122 -0.61 -1.06 -0.21
C LEU A 122 -1.01 -2.52 -0.22
N ILE A 123 -0.77 -3.18 -1.35
CA ILE A 123 -1.19 -4.55 -1.57
C ILE A 123 0.04 -5.34 -1.99
N LYS A 124 0.41 -6.37 -1.23
CA LYS A 124 1.56 -7.20 -1.57
C LYS A 124 1.48 -8.62 -1.02
N THR A 125 2.00 -9.55 -1.81
CA THR A 125 2.34 -10.89 -1.36
C THR A 125 3.71 -10.83 -0.68
N GLY A 126 3.74 -11.00 0.64
CA GLY A 126 5.00 -11.01 1.37
C GLY A 126 5.83 -12.26 1.10
N SER A 127 7.15 -12.12 1.14
CA SER A 127 8.13 -13.20 0.91
C SER A 127 9.36 -12.99 1.81
N ARG A 128 10.18 -14.02 2.00
CA ARG A 128 11.37 -13.94 2.87
C ARG A 128 12.50 -13.04 2.36
N PHE A 129 12.43 -12.60 1.10
CA PHE A 129 13.52 -11.83 0.47
C PHE A 129 13.34 -10.33 0.61
N GLN A 130 12.17 -9.86 1.06
CA GLN A 130 11.87 -8.43 1.14
C GLN A 130 12.27 -7.84 2.49
N LYS A 131 12.57 -6.54 2.50
CA LYS A 131 12.60 -5.74 3.71
C LYS A 131 11.18 -5.59 4.27
N THR A 132 11.04 -5.75 5.57
CA THR A 132 9.78 -5.47 6.26
C THR A 132 9.60 -3.97 6.45
N LEU A 133 8.40 -3.46 6.18
CA LEU A 133 8.09 -2.03 6.22
C LEU A 133 7.80 -1.55 7.65
N GLU A 134 8.46 -0.48 8.07
CA GLU A 134 8.17 0.24 9.32
C GLU A 134 7.23 1.42 9.01
N LEU A 135 5.99 1.37 9.51
CA LEU A 135 4.98 2.40 9.23
C LEU A 135 5.38 3.76 9.84
N SER A 136 6.04 3.79 11.00
CA SER A 136 6.46 5.04 11.65
C SER A 136 7.45 5.83 10.77
N GLN A 137 8.40 5.14 10.15
CA GLN A 137 9.38 5.73 9.24
C GLN A 137 8.75 6.01 7.88
N PHE A 138 7.96 5.07 7.35
CA PHE A 138 7.40 5.17 6.01
C PHE A 138 6.38 6.31 5.89
N LEU A 139 5.57 6.55 6.91
CA LEU A 139 4.50 7.57 6.88
C LEU A 139 4.90 8.90 7.54
N VAL A 140 6.15 9.07 7.96
CA VAL A 140 6.61 10.29 8.66
C VAL A 140 6.32 11.59 7.90
N ASN A 141 6.37 11.53 6.57
CA ASN A 141 6.12 12.68 5.68
C ASN A 141 4.67 12.75 5.15
N VAL A 142 3.74 11.96 5.70
CA VAL A 142 2.34 11.91 5.27
C VAL A 142 1.41 12.34 6.43
N PRO A 143 1.44 13.62 6.85
CA PRO A 143 0.77 14.08 8.06
C PRO A 143 -0.76 14.12 7.96
N SER A 144 -1.32 13.84 6.80
CA SER A 144 -2.75 13.94 6.49
C SER A 144 -3.42 12.58 6.27
N ILE A 145 -2.71 11.47 6.48
CA ILE A 145 -3.25 10.13 6.26
C ILE A 145 -4.48 9.91 7.15
N SER A 146 -5.60 9.54 6.52
CA SER A 146 -6.88 9.26 7.19
C SER A 146 -7.41 7.86 6.87
N ASP A 147 -7.06 7.32 5.71
CA ASP A 147 -7.55 6.03 5.22
C ASP A 147 -6.34 5.17 4.82
N LEU A 148 -6.15 4.06 5.53
CA LEU A 148 -5.06 3.12 5.28
C LEU A 148 -5.61 1.74 4.95
N HIS A 149 -5.18 1.18 3.81
CA HIS A 149 -5.51 -0.17 3.40
C HIS A 149 -4.22 -0.98 3.20
N LEU A 150 -4.12 -2.11 3.92
CA LEU A 150 -3.01 -3.05 3.83
C LEU A 150 -3.58 -4.43 3.48
N ASP A 151 -3.13 -5.01 2.36
CA ASP A 151 -3.54 -6.35 1.90
C ASP A 151 -2.31 -7.29 1.94
N PHE A 152 -2.40 -8.31 2.81
CA PHE A 152 -1.34 -9.27 3.12
C PHE A 152 -1.59 -10.59 2.39
N ARG A 153 -1.13 -10.75 1.16
CA ARG A 153 -1.47 -11.94 0.32
C ARG A 153 -0.64 -13.19 0.63
N SER A 154 -0.09 -13.31 1.84
CA SER A 154 0.70 -14.46 2.31
C SER A 154 0.80 -14.48 3.84
N GLU A 155 1.25 -15.61 4.42
CA GLU A 155 1.51 -15.72 5.87
C GLU A 155 2.73 -14.89 6.31
N ASN A 156 3.59 -14.53 5.36
CA ASN A 156 4.70 -13.62 5.59
C ASN A 156 4.21 -12.17 5.55
N ILE A 157 4.12 -11.53 6.71
CA ILE A 157 3.68 -10.15 6.84
C ILE A 157 4.81 -9.20 6.46
N TRP A 158 4.58 -8.34 5.47
CA TRP A 158 5.56 -7.39 4.94
C TRP A 158 5.62 -6.07 5.71
N VAL A 159 4.93 -5.95 6.84
CA VAL A 159 4.92 -4.78 7.74
C VAL A 159 5.32 -5.19 9.15
N ILE A 160 6.18 -4.40 9.79
CA ILE A 160 6.61 -4.60 11.18
C ILE A 160 5.55 -4.01 12.12
N PRO A 161 5.04 -4.79 13.09
CA PRO A 161 4.32 -4.22 14.22
C PRO A 161 5.28 -3.44 15.11
N GLU A 162 5.15 -2.13 15.14
CA GLU A 162 5.92 -1.21 15.98
C GLU A 162 5.21 -0.92 17.32
N SER A 163 5.88 -0.23 18.26
CA SER A 163 5.18 0.20 19.48
C SER A 163 4.17 1.30 19.16
N PRO A 164 3.03 1.36 19.86
CA PRO A 164 2.07 2.45 19.71
C PRO A 164 2.70 3.84 19.87
N GLU A 165 3.73 3.98 20.70
CA GLU A 165 4.47 5.22 20.95
C GLU A 165 5.13 5.78 19.68
N LEU A 166 5.67 4.90 18.83
CA LEU A 166 6.27 5.27 17.54
C LEU A 166 5.22 5.63 16.49
N LEU A 167 4.04 5.01 16.58
CA LEU A 167 3.00 5.15 15.57
C LEU A 167 1.98 6.23 15.84
N THR A 168 1.74 6.56 17.11
CA THR A 168 0.80 7.62 17.50
C THR A 168 1.04 8.94 16.74
N PRO A 169 2.30 9.41 16.53
CA PRO A 169 2.56 10.62 15.77
C PRO A 169 2.11 10.56 14.31
N VAL A 170 2.17 9.38 13.67
CA VAL A 170 1.86 9.22 12.23
C VAL A 170 0.42 8.74 11.99
N LEU A 171 -0.15 7.94 12.90
CA LEU A 171 -1.48 7.34 12.78
C LEU A 171 -2.58 8.14 13.48
N GLY A 172 -2.24 9.22 14.19
CA GLY A 172 -3.18 9.95 15.04
C GLY A 172 -4.41 10.54 14.31
N LYS A 173 -4.35 10.71 12.99
CA LYS A 173 -5.46 11.19 12.14
C LYS A 173 -6.20 10.09 11.38
N LEU A 174 -5.76 8.84 11.47
CA LEU A 174 -6.45 7.73 10.83
C LEU A 174 -7.90 7.64 11.32
N GLN A 175 -8.82 7.48 10.38
CA GLN A 175 -10.25 7.33 10.60
C GLN A 175 -10.75 5.99 10.08
N LEU A 176 -10.15 5.47 9.01
CA LEU A 176 -10.50 4.20 8.39
C LEU A 176 -9.24 3.35 8.21
N VAL A 177 -9.30 2.10 8.68
CA VAL A 177 -8.27 1.10 8.43
C VAL A 177 -8.91 -0.17 7.90
N ASN A 178 -8.38 -0.66 6.78
CA ASN A 178 -8.72 -1.97 6.22
C ASN A 178 -7.46 -2.85 6.23
N LEU A 179 -7.55 -4.01 6.88
CA LEU A 179 -6.51 -5.04 6.90
C LEU A 179 -7.06 -6.28 6.20
N ASP A 180 -6.68 -6.50 4.95
CA ASP A 180 -7.16 -7.63 4.16
C ASP A 180 -6.14 -8.77 4.11
N HIS A 181 -6.67 -10.00 4.05
CA HIS A 181 -5.91 -11.25 4.02
C HIS A 181 -4.91 -11.42 5.18
N LEU A 182 -5.23 -10.89 6.35
CA LEU A 182 -4.37 -11.02 7.53
C LEU A 182 -4.23 -12.50 7.93
N PRO A 183 -3.00 -13.01 8.21
CA PRO A 183 -2.81 -14.41 8.57
C PRO A 183 -3.50 -14.78 9.90
N GLU A 184 -3.95 -16.03 10.02
CA GLU A 184 -4.56 -16.54 11.25
C GLU A 184 -3.62 -16.38 12.47
N GLY A 185 -4.18 -15.98 13.61
CA GLY A 185 -3.46 -15.73 14.86
C GLY A 185 -2.79 -14.35 14.94
N CYS A 186 -2.86 -13.54 13.89
CA CYS A 186 -2.32 -12.17 13.85
C CYS A 186 -3.40 -11.10 14.11
N ASP A 187 -4.67 -11.47 13.98
CA ASP A 187 -5.84 -10.61 14.10
C ASP A 187 -5.88 -9.80 15.39
N LEU A 188 -5.74 -10.44 16.56
CA LEU A 188 -5.82 -9.74 17.83
C LEU A 188 -4.63 -8.78 18.05
N PRO A 189 -3.36 -9.18 17.86
CA PRO A 189 -2.22 -8.26 17.93
C PRO A 189 -2.38 -7.05 17.02
N TRP A 190 -2.76 -7.26 15.76
CA TRP A 190 -2.94 -6.19 14.77
C TRP A 190 -4.11 -5.26 15.10
N THR A 191 -5.23 -5.82 15.57
CA THR A 191 -6.38 -5.05 16.02
C THR A 191 -5.96 -4.07 17.12
N MET A 192 -5.30 -4.58 18.16
CA MET A 192 -4.92 -3.77 19.31
C MET A 192 -3.81 -2.78 18.98
N PHE A 193 -2.83 -3.19 18.19
CA PHE A 193 -1.78 -2.34 17.65
C PHE A 193 -2.32 -1.08 16.96
N ILE A 194 -3.30 -1.24 16.06
CA ILE A 194 -3.94 -0.12 15.38
C ILE A 194 -4.77 0.71 16.35
N LEU A 195 -5.59 0.08 17.20
CA LEU A 195 -6.46 0.81 18.12
C LEU A 195 -5.70 1.64 19.14
N GLU A 196 -4.58 1.14 19.66
CA GLU A 196 -3.76 1.88 20.64
C GLU A 196 -3.06 3.08 20.00
N ALA A 197 -2.64 2.99 18.74
CA ALA A 197 -1.93 4.07 18.04
C ALA A 197 -2.84 5.09 17.35
N ALA A 198 -4.00 4.66 16.83
CA ALA A 198 -4.88 5.48 15.99
C ALA A 198 -6.06 6.06 16.77
N HIS A 199 -5.81 7.03 17.65
CA HIS A 199 -6.84 7.57 18.55
C HIS A 199 -8.09 8.15 17.86
N SER A 200 -7.98 8.60 16.60
CA SER A 200 -9.10 9.17 15.81
C SER A 200 -9.89 8.12 15.01
N LEU A 201 -9.53 6.84 15.13
CA LEU A 201 -10.08 5.76 14.33
C LEU A 201 -11.59 5.61 14.54
N LYS A 202 -12.34 5.56 13.44
CA LYS A 202 -13.78 5.38 13.42
C LYS A 202 -14.17 3.99 12.95
N GLU A 203 -13.51 3.51 11.91
CA GLU A 203 -13.79 2.21 11.30
C GLU A 203 -12.51 1.38 11.17
N LEU A 204 -12.57 0.15 11.67
CA LEU A 204 -11.54 -0.87 11.47
C LEU A 204 -12.20 -2.10 10.85
N CYS A 205 -11.76 -2.46 9.65
CA CYS A 205 -12.17 -3.67 8.95
C CYS A 205 -10.98 -4.62 8.85
N ILE A 206 -11.18 -5.88 9.23
CA ILE A 206 -10.15 -6.91 9.20
C ILE A 206 -10.74 -8.13 8.49
N THR A 207 -10.01 -8.65 7.51
CA THR A 207 -10.33 -9.90 6.84
C THR A 207 -9.21 -10.89 7.15
N VAL A 208 -9.48 -11.83 8.05
CA VAL A 208 -8.57 -12.92 8.44
C VAL A 208 -8.69 -14.05 7.43
N TRP A 209 -7.55 -14.59 7.00
CA TRP A 209 -7.52 -15.59 5.95
C TRP A 209 -6.46 -16.67 6.19
N ASP A 210 -6.85 -17.92 5.94
CA ASP A 210 -6.02 -19.13 6.14
C ASP A 210 -5.87 -19.99 4.86
N HIS A 211 -6.57 -19.68 3.76
CA HIS A 211 -6.59 -20.62 2.65
C HIS A 211 -5.44 -20.42 1.66
N CYS A 212 -4.45 -21.30 1.77
CA CYS A 212 -3.42 -21.65 0.80
C CYS A 212 -3.89 -21.90 -0.66
N CYS A 213 -5.14 -21.65 -1.09
CA CYS A 213 -5.61 -21.95 -2.46
C CYS A 213 -5.44 -20.81 -3.46
N ILE A 214 -5.19 -19.57 -3.02
CA ILE A 214 -5.06 -18.42 -3.92
C ILE A 214 -3.59 -17.97 -4.09
N MET A 215 -2.71 -18.41 -3.21
CA MET A 215 -1.27 -18.24 -3.39
C MET A 215 -0.78 -19.17 -4.50
N PHE A 216 0.26 -18.78 -5.26
CA PHE A 216 0.84 -19.56 -6.36
C PHE A 216 0.80 -21.08 -6.14
N THR A 217 0.38 -21.84 -7.15
CA THR A 217 -0.01 -23.26 -7.07
C THR A 217 1.13 -24.26 -6.82
N GLY A 218 2.30 -23.82 -6.36
CA GLY A 218 3.46 -24.68 -6.08
C GLY A 218 3.84 -24.69 -4.60
N THR A 219 3.67 -25.82 -3.92
CA THR A 219 4.09 -26.00 -2.51
C THR A 219 5.61 -25.79 -2.33
N GLU A 220 6.41 -26.21 -3.31
CA GLU A 220 7.86 -25.97 -3.35
C GLU A 220 8.19 -24.48 -3.52
N PHE A 221 7.60 -23.82 -4.52
CA PHE A 221 7.78 -22.39 -4.75
C PHE A 221 7.47 -21.56 -3.50
N ARG A 222 6.39 -21.90 -2.78
CA ARG A 222 6.03 -21.21 -1.53
C ARG A 222 7.08 -21.36 -0.45
N LYS A 223 7.62 -22.57 -0.27
CA LYS A 223 8.66 -22.85 0.73
C LYS A 223 9.98 -22.16 0.37
N GLU A 224 10.35 -22.19 -0.92
CA GLU A 224 11.56 -21.53 -1.41
C GLU A 224 11.48 -20.00 -1.22
N ASN A 225 10.31 -19.42 -1.48
CA ASN A 225 10.07 -17.98 -1.35
C ASN A 225 9.60 -17.55 0.04
N GLY A 226 9.49 -18.48 1.00
CA GLY A 226 9.09 -18.18 2.38
C GLY A 226 7.69 -17.59 2.51
N LEU A 227 6.78 -17.89 1.60
CA LEU A 227 5.43 -17.31 1.62
C LEU A 227 4.59 -17.82 2.80
N CYS A 228 4.95 -18.99 3.33
CA CYS A 228 4.35 -19.59 4.53
C CYS A 228 5.19 -19.35 5.80
N ASP A 229 6.21 -18.49 5.73
CA ASP A 229 7.03 -18.17 6.90
C ASP A 229 6.21 -17.25 7.81
N LYS A 230 5.71 -17.79 8.92
CA LYS A 230 4.99 -17.00 9.92
C LYS A 230 5.93 -15.96 10.53
N ALA A 231 5.45 -14.72 10.61
CA ALA A 231 6.17 -13.67 11.31
C ALA A 231 6.23 -13.97 12.81
N ASP A 232 7.42 -13.89 13.41
CA ASP A 232 7.61 -13.94 14.86
C ASP A 232 7.02 -12.66 15.50
N LEU A 233 5.71 -12.66 15.76
CA LEU A 233 5.03 -11.56 16.45
C LEU A 233 5.38 -11.55 17.94
N LYS A 234 6.53 -10.97 18.28
CA LYS A 234 6.95 -10.76 19.67
C LYS A 234 6.30 -9.49 20.24
N TRP A 235 5.01 -9.56 20.59
CA TRP A 235 4.32 -8.41 21.18
C TRP A 235 4.03 -8.61 22.68
N LYS A 236 4.09 -7.51 23.45
CA LYS A 236 3.83 -7.51 24.90
C LYS A 236 2.32 -7.56 25.16
N PRO A 237 1.84 -8.12 26.28
CA PRO A 237 0.42 -8.21 26.56
C PRO A 237 -0.25 -6.83 26.63
N TYR A 238 -1.47 -6.76 26.12
CA TYR A 238 -2.32 -5.57 26.07
C TYR A 238 -2.55 -4.95 27.45
N THR A 239 -2.77 -3.63 27.47
CA THR A 239 -3.17 -2.95 28.69
C THR A 239 -4.61 -3.34 29.05
N ALA A 240 -4.78 -4.11 30.14
CA ALA A 240 -6.10 -4.55 30.58
C ALA A 240 -7.02 -3.33 30.81
N GLY A 241 -8.19 -3.32 30.16
CA GLY A 241 -9.16 -2.23 30.27
C GLY A 241 -8.97 -1.06 29.29
N PHE A 242 -8.18 -1.23 28.23
CA PHE A 242 -8.12 -0.28 27.12
C PHE A 242 -9.52 0.05 26.56
N LYS A 243 -9.74 1.32 26.23
CA LYS A 243 -11.01 1.84 25.70
C LYS A 243 -10.74 2.78 24.54
N HIS A 244 -11.31 2.48 23.38
CA HIS A 244 -11.27 3.36 22.23
C HIS A 244 -12.51 4.26 22.20
N LYS A 245 -12.33 5.58 22.19
CA LYS A 245 -13.44 6.55 22.34
C LYS A 245 -14.15 6.91 21.04
N ASN A 246 -13.48 6.74 19.90
CA ASN A 246 -13.98 7.21 18.60
C ASN A 246 -14.39 6.08 17.64
N LEU A 247 -14.15 4.82 18.03
CA LEU A 247 -14.39 3.67 17.16
C LEU A 247 -15.89 3.39 17.13
N VAL A 248 -16.51 3.58 15.97
CA VAL A 248 -17.95 3.35 15.78
C VAL A 248 -18.23 1.98 15.17
N LYS A 249 -17.26 1.40 14.45
CA LYS A 249 -17.43 0.14 13.75
C LYS A 249 -16.14 -0.68 13.73
N LEU A 250 -16.25 -1.90 14.24
CA LEU A 250 -15.25 -2.94 14.09
C LEU A 250 -15.88 -4.07 13.28
N THR A 251 -15.28 -4.42 12.15
CA THR A 251 -15.73 -5.52 11.32
C THR A 251 -14.59 -6.52 11.17
N ILE A 252 -14.83 -7.77 11.54
CA ILE A 252 -13.84 -8.84 11.44
C ILE A 252 -14.49 -9.99 10.68
N TYR A 253 -13.98 -10.24 9.47
CA TYR A 253 -14.33 -11.37 8.63
C TYR A 253 -13.29 -12.48 8.83
N GLY A 254 -13.71 -13.72 9.01
CA GLY A 254 -12.79 -14.84 9.19
C GLY A 254 -13.54 -16.17 9.29
N PHE A 255 -12.82 -17.28 9.15
CA PHE A 255 -13.38 -18.62 9.35
C PHE A 255 -13.04 -19.10 10.77
N GLN A 256 -14.08 -19.46 11.52
CA GLN A 256 -14.05 -20.04 12.87
C GLN A 256 -13.21 -19.23 13.91
N PRO A 257 -13.83 -18.34 14.70
CA PRO A 257 -13.11 -17.60 15.74
C PRO A 257 -12.54 -18.57 16.79
N ASP A 258 -11.27 -18.38 17.16
CA ASP A 258 -10.72 -19.11 18.30
C ASP A 258 -11.35 -18.62 19.63
N ASP A 259 -11.30 -19.45 20.68
CA ASP A 259 -11.89 -19.10 21.98
C ASP A 259 -11.24 -17.87 22.63
N ASN A 260 -9.98 -17.56 22.26
CA ASN A 260 -9.24 -16.42 22.78
C ASN A 260 -9.78 -15.10 22.23
N PHE A 261 -10.06 -15.06 20.93
CA PHE A 261 -10.64 -13.93 20.23
C PHE A 261 -12.04 -13.61 20.79
N VAL A 262 -12.91 -14.61 20.93
CA VAL A 262 -14.26 -14.42 21.51
C VAL A 262 -14.18 -13.86 22.94
N ARG A 263 -13.23 -14.33 23.74
CA ARG A 263 -13.00 -13.79 25.10
C ARG A 263 -12.53 -12.35 25.08
N HIS A 264 -11.67 -11.95 24.14
CA HIS A 264 -11.18 -10.57 24.03
C HIS A 264 -12.26 -9.61 23.52
N VAL A 265 -13.09 -10.05 22.57
CA VAL A 265 -14.21 -9.24 22.08
C VAL A 265 -15.16 -8.84 23.22
N ARG A 266 -15.40 -9.74 24.17
CA ARG A 266 -16.23 -9.47 25.35
C ARG A 266 -15.63 -8.47 26.34
N HIS A 267 -14.33 -8.20 26.27
CA HIS A 267 -13.67 -7.18 27.09
C HIS A 267 -13.65 -5.79 26.44
N TYR A 268 -14.04 -5.66 25.16
CA TYR A 268 -14.24 -4.35 24.55
C TYR A 268 -15.53 -3.71 25.10
N LYS A 269 -15.37 -2.58 25.77
CA LYS A 269 -16.49 -1.65 26.01
C LYS A 269 -16.42 -0.58 24.93
N PHE A 270 -17.26 -0.71 23.91
CA PHE A 270 -17.66 0.41 23.07
C PHE A 270 -18.43 1.39 23.98
N ILE A 271 -17.97 2.64 24.05
CA ILE A 271 -18.63 3.71 24.82
C ILE A 271 -19.19 4.71 23.83
#